data_AF-B0CAG0-F1
#
_entry.id   AF-B0CAG0-F1
#
_cell.length_a   1.000
_cell.length_b   1.000
_cell.length_c   1.000
_cell.angle_alpha   90.00
_cell.angle_beta   90.00
_cell.angle_gamma   90.00
#
_symmetry.space_group_name_H-M   'P 1'
#
loop_
_entity.id
_entity.type
_entity.pdbx_description
1 polymer ?
#
loop_
_entity_poly.entity_id
_entity_poly.type
_entity_poly.pdbx_seq_one_letter_code
_entity_poly.pdbx_strand_id
1 'polypeptide(L)' 'MMLFYVEQGVKFTDAYGDIDEPFYNSMESMFASATKAIAKYGLHGVTEGRCRQIVQDTSQTGWGFHDTLLEIYQETFGK' A
#
# COMPACT_ATOMS: atom_id res chain seq x y z
N MET A 1 -2.13 12.06 -3.81
CA MET A 1 -1.05 11.71 -4.75
C MET A 1 -0.36 10.41 -4.35
N MET A 2 0.17 10.27 -3.12
CA MET A 2 0.89 9.07 -2.69
C MET A 2 0.08 7.76 -2.79
N LEU A 3 -1.16 7.73 -2.28
CA LEU A 3 -2.02 6.53 -2.43
C LEU A 3 -2.30 6.19 -3.90
N PHE A 4 -2.49 7.21 -4.76
CA PHE A 4 -2.73 6.97 -6.18
C PHE A 4 -1.50 6.34 -6.87
N TYR A 5 -0.29 6.74 -6.48
CA TYR A 5 0.94 6.12 -6.97
C TYR A 5 0.99 4.62 -6.61
N VAL A 6 0.71 4.27 -5.35
CA VAL A 6 0.67 2.87 -4.90
C VAL A 6 -0.45 2.09 -5.61
N GLU A 7 -1.64 2.67 -5.75
CA GLU A 7 -2.76 2.08 -6.50
C GLU A 7 -2.39 1.77 -7.95
N GLN A 8 -1.62 2.65 -8.63
CA GLN A 8 -1.14 2.37 -9.98
C GLN A 8 -0.08 1.27 -10.00
N GLY A 9 0.81 1.22 -9.00
CA GLY A 9 1.80 0.16 -8.88
C GLY A 9 1.17 -1.22 -8.73
N VAL A 10 0.19 -1.35 -7.84
CA VAL A 10 -0.55 -2.61 -7.65
C VAL A 10 -1.28 -3.03 -8.91
N LYS A 11 -2.02 -2.12 -9.55
CA LYS A 11 -2.71 -2.41 -10.83
C LYS A 11 -1.75 -2.82 -11.95
N PHE A 12 -0.54 -2.27 -11.95
CA PHE A 12 0.48 -2.63 -12.92
C PHE A 12 0.96 -4.07 -12.69
N THR A 13 1.24 -4.44 -11.44
CA THR A 13 1.54 -5.83 -11.07
C THR A 13 0.39 -6.77 -11.41
N ASP A 14 -0.85 -6.42 -11.11
CA ASP A 14 -2.03 -7.25 -11.44
C ASP A 14 -2.18 -7.48 -12.96
N ALA A 15 -1.86 -6.47 -13.76
CA ALA A 15 -2.01 -6.53 -15.22
C ALA A 15 -0.86 -7.26 -15.91
N TYR A 16 0.37 -7.17 -15.38
CA TYR A 16 1.58 -7.61 -16.07
C TYR A 16 2.37 -8.70 -15.33
N GLY A 17 1.93 -9.10 -14.13
CA GLY A 17 2.60 -10.05 -13.26
C GLY A 17 3.69 -9.40 -12.40
N ASP A 18 4.51 -10.25 -11.77
CA ASP A 18 5.60 -9.80 -10.92
C ASP A 18 6.64 -8.97 -11.70
N ILE A 19 7.10 -7.86 -11.10
CA ILE A 19 8.04 -6.93 -11.72
C ILE A 19 9.46 -7.20 -11.22
N ASP A 20 9.87 -6.57 -10.12
CA ASP A 20 11.12 -6.82 -9.42
C ASP A 20 11.07 -6.26 -7.98
N GLU A 21 12.04 -6.65 -7.16
CA GLU A 21 12.14 -6.20 -5.77
C GLU A 21 12.27 -4.66 -5.63
N PRO A 22 13.09 -3.94 -6.42
CA PRO A 22 13.14 -2.47 -6.39
C PRO A 22 11.79 -1.79 -6.63
N PHE A 23 10.97 -2.33 -7.54
CA PHE A 23 9.63 -1.84 -7.79
C PHE A 23 8.75 -1.97 -6.54
N TYR A 24 8.71 -3.14 -5.90
CA TYR A 24 7.91 -3.36 -4.69
C TYR A 24 8.39 -2.51 -3.51
N ASN A 25 9.71 -2.43 -3.29
CA ASN A 25 10.31 -1.57 -2.27
C ASN A 25 9.90 -0.09 -2.41
N SER A 26 9.74 0.39 -3.66
CA SER A 26 9.29 1.76 -3.93
C SER A 26 7.82 1.97 -3.54
N MET A 27 6.96 0.97 -3.75
CA MET A 27 5.55 1.01 -3.38
C MET A 27 5.37 0.94 -1.86
N GLU A 28 6.10 0.06 -1.18
CA GLU A 28 6.12 -0.05 0.28
C GLU A 28 6.56 1.26 0.94
N SER A 29 7.67 1.83 0.46
CA SER A 29 8.20 3.11 0.97
C SER A 29 7.21 4.26 0.77
N MET A 30 6.51 4.28 -0.37
CA MET A 30 5.49 5.29 -0.64
C MET A 30 4.22 5.08 0.20
N PHE A 31 3.81 3.83 0.40
CA PHE A 31 2.66 3.49 1.23
C PHE A 31 2.92 3.86 2.70
N ALA A 32 4.09 3.53 3.25
CA ALA A 32 4.51 3.95 4.59
C ALA A 32 4.53 5.48 4.74
N SER A 33 4.97 6.20 3.71
CA SER A 33 4.94 7.67 3.71
C SER A 33 3.51 8.21 3.67
N ALA A 34 2.63 7.55 2.91
CA ALA A 34 1.21 7.89 2.84
C ALA A 34 0.51 7.69 4.18
N THR A 35 0.70 6.55 4.83
CA THR A 35 0.06 6.24 6.11
C THR A 35 0.57 7.14 7.25
N LYS A 36 1.87 7.45 7.28
CA LYS A 36 2.43 8.46 8.21
C LYS A 36 1.79 9.83 8.02
N ALA A 37 1.57 10.26 6.78
CA ALA A 37 0.87 11.52 6.51
C ALA A 37 -0.61 11.46 6.94
N ILE A 38 -1.29 10.34 6.69
CA ILE A 38 -2.67 10.11 7.12
C ILE A 38 -2.80 10.25 8.64
N ALA A 39 -1.91 9.59 9.39
CA ALA A 39 -1.86 9.66 10.83
C ALA A 39 -1.61 11.09 11.32
N LYS A 40 -0.61 11.77 10.74
CA LYS A 40 -0.21 13.13 11.10
C LYS A 40 -1.32 14.16 10.90
N TYR A 41 -2.11 14.03 9.82
CA TYR A 41 -3.13 15.00 9.44
C TYR A 41 -4.56 14.57 9.81
N GLY A 42 -4.73 13.44 10.50
CA GLY A 42 -6.04 12.95 10.93
C GLY A 42 -6.97 12.54 9.79
N LEU A 43 -6.43 11.99 8.70
CA LEU A 43 -7.18 11.70 7.47
C LEU A 43 -7.82 10.30 7.43
N HIS A 44 -7.77 9.54 8.53
CA HIS A 44 -8.16 8.12 8.57
C HIS A 44 -9.52 7.86 7.90
N GLY A 45 -10.57 8.59 8.29
CA GLY A 45 -11.93 8.36 7.80
C GLY A 45 -12.12 8.51 6.29
N VAL A 46 -11.25 9.28 5.61
CA VAL A 46 -11.33 9.45 4.14
C VAL A 46 -10.36 8.57 3.37
N THR A 47 -9.32 8.03 4.01
CA THR A 47 -8.27 7.23 3.34
C THR A 47 -8.29 5.75 3.67
N GLU A 48 -8.86 5.33 4.81
CA GLU A 48 -8.83 3.94 5.27
C GLU A 48 -9.36 2.97 4.22
N GLY A 49 -10.50 3.28 3.60
CA GLY A 49 -11.09 2.42 2.57
C GLY A 49 -10.17 2.20 1.37
N ARG A 50 -9.40 3.24 0.99
CA ARG A 50 -8.41 3.13 -0.10
C ARG A 50 -7.20 2.32 0.33
N CYS A 51 -6.68 2.56 1.53
CA CYS A 51 -5.56 1.80 2.06
C CYS A 51 -5.90 0.30 2.20
N ARG A 52 -7.12 -0.01 2.65
CA ARG A 52 -7.62 -1.38 2.74
C ARG A 52 -7.72 -2.04 1.37
N GLN A 53 -8.24 -1.33 0.37
CA GLN A 53 -8.33 -1.86 -0.99
C GLN A 53 -6.95 -2.20 -1.57
N ILE A 54 -5.96 -1.29 -1.40
CA ILE A 54 -4.58 -1.54 -1.82
C ILE A 54 -4.05 -2.84 -1.22
N VAL A 55 -4.21 -3.06 0.09
CA VAL A 55 -3.74 -4.29 0.76
C VAL A 55 -4.49 -5.54 0.26
N GLN A 56 -5.79 -5.44 0.01
CA GLN A 56 -6.57 -6.57 -0.50
C GLN A 56 -6.15 -6.97 -1.92
N ASP A 57 -5.88 -5.98 -2.76
CA ASP A 57 -5.47 -6.20 -4.15
C ASP A 57 -4.11 -6.91 -4.22
N THR A 58 -3.20 -6.68 -3.26
CA THR A 58 -1.89 -7.37 -3.23
C THR A 58 -1.92 -8.78 -2.67
N SER A 59 -3.07 -9.32 -2.27
CA SER A 59 -3.16 -10.64 -1.60
C SER A 59 -2.63 -11.82 -2.42
N GLN A 60 -2.50 -11.65 -3.74
CA GLN A 60 -1.93 -12.65 -4.64
C GLN A 60 -0.50 -12.32 -5.10
N THR A 61 0.07 -11.21 -4.65
CA THR A 61 1.43 -10.80 -4.99
C THR A 61 2.45 -11.48 -4.07
N GLY A 62 3.52 -12.01 -4.66
CA GLY A 62 4.60 -12.67 -3.91
C GLY A 62 5.54 -11.70 -3.20
N TRP A 63 6.76 -12.17 -2.90
CA TRP A 63 7.89 -11.35 -2.42
C TRP A 63 7.72 -10.69 -1.04
N GLY A 64 6.73 -11.11 -0.24
CA GLY A 64 6.43 -10.47 1.05
C GLY A 64 5.78 -9.10 0.91
N PHE A 65 5.51 -8.64 -0.32
CA PHE A 65 4.94 -7.33 -0.60
C PHE A 65 3.58 -7.15 0.08
N HIS A 66 2.71 -8.16 0.00
CA HIS A 66 1.43 -8.17 0.69
C HIS A 66 1.59 -8.01 2.21
N ASP A 67 2.49 -8.81 2.79
CA ASP A 67 2.72 -8.84 4.24
C ASP A 67 3.21 -7.49 4.74
N THR A 68 4.15 -6.85 4.03
CA THR A 68 4.65 -5.51 4.37
C THR A 68 3.58 -4.44 4.28
N LEU A 69 2.74 -4.44 3.23
CA LEU A 69 1.63 -3.48 3.15
C LEU A 69 0.58 -3.71 4.25
N LEU A 70 0.30 -4.98 4.58
CA LEU A 70 -0.62 -5.34 5.66
C LEU A 70 -0.10 -4.87 7.03
N GLU A 71 1.20 -5.05 7.31
CA GLU A 71 1.84 -4.57 8.54
C GLU A 71 1.70 -3.04 8.67
N ILE A 72 2.09 -2.29 7.63
CA ILE A 72 1.98 -0.82 7.59
C ILE A 72 0.52 -0.36 7.80
N TYR A 73 -0.44 -1.07 7.20
CA TYR A 73 -1.86 -0.78 7.37
C TYR A 73 -2.30 -1.00 8.82
N GLN A 74 -1.95 -2.14 9.42
CA GLN A 74 -2.34 -2.48 10.79
C GLN A 74 -1.75 -1.50 11.81
N GLU A 75 -0.50 -1.06 11.63
CA GLU A 75 0.12 -0.05 12.51
C GLU A 75 -0.65 1.27 12.53
N THR A 76 -1.27 1.63 11.40
CA THR A 76 -1.94 2.92 11.22
C THR A 76 -3.43 2.87 11.57
N PHE A 77 -4.11 1.78 11.22
CA PHE A 77 -5.57 1.64 11.31
C PHE A 77 -6.05 0.56 12.28
N GLY A 78 -5.16 -0.27 12.84
CA GLY A 78 -5.51 -1.41 13.70
C GLY A 78 -5.83 -1.05 15.16
N LYS A 79 -6.25 0.19 15.46
CA LYS A 79 -6.62 0.65 16.81
C LYS A 79 -8.09 1.00 16.92
#